data_AF-A0A3S2PNK7-F1
#
_entry.id   AF-A0A3S2PNK7-F1
#
_cell.length_a   1.000
_cell.length_b   1.000
_cell.length_c   1.000
_cell.angle_alpha   90.00
_cell.angle_beta   90.00
_cell.angle_gamma   90.00
#
_symmetry.space_group_name_H-M   'P 1'
#
loop_
_entity.id
_entity.type
_entity.pdbx_description
1 polymer ?
#
loop_
_entity_poly.entity_id
_entity_poly.type
_entity_poly.pdbx_seq_one_letter_code
_entity_poly.pdbx_strand_id
1 'polypeptide(L)'
;METKMDGSLSSKDLASIEDEEVLNKMLDTATDFEERRIIRAALRDLLKKKREKREQERGSRQQDLSKAGGAARASMNQQPTTQKSTTQQSPSSSTSFNKTSSRASTAVASSHKCPSAAPNAKNVKQMLLDWCRAKTEPYEGVDIQNFSSSWKDGIAFCALVHRFFPDAFEYSILNPNKPRDNFQLAFSTAEKMAGCPPLLDADDLVRMQEPDWKCVYTYIQEFYRCLVEKGLVKTKKRP
;
A
#
# COMPACT_ATOMS: atom_id res chain seq x y z
N MET A 1 16.42 45.48 22.71
CA MET A 1 16.78 44.19 23.34
C MET A 1 16.09 43.11 22.51
N GLU A 2 16.78 42.59 21.50
CA GLU A 2 16.32 41.43 20.74
C GLU A 2 16.50 40.19 21.60
N THR A 3 15.40 39.67 22.14
CA THR A 3 15.37 38.33 22.74
C THR A 3 15.49 37.31 21.63
N LYS A 4 16.73 36.90 21.37
CA LYS A 4 17.06 35.68 20.66
C LYS A 4 16.48 34.53 21.49
N MET A 5 15.33 33.99 21.08
CA MET A 5 14.81 32.74 21.64
C MET A 5 15.72 31.62 21.14
N ASP A 6 16.76 31.32 21.92
CA ASP A 6 17.46 30.05 21.87
C ASP A 6 16.55 28.99 22.50
N GLY A 7 15.57 28.54 21.72
CA GLY A 7 14.64 27.50 22.10
C GLY A 7 15.01 26.25 21.35
N SER A 8 16.01 25.50 21.83
CA SER A 8 16.18 24.11 21.44
C SER A 8 14.85 23.38 21.72
N LEU A 9 14.05 23.18 20.66
CA LEU A 9 12.74 22.56 20.77
C LEU A 9 12.93 21.12 21.28
N SER A 10 12.67 20.92 22.57
CA SER A 10 12.82 19.63 23.20
C SER A 10 11.77 18.66 22.68
N SER A 11 12.19 17.43 22.41
CA SER A 11 11.31 16.32 22.00
C SER A 11 10.10 16.13 22.94
N LYS A 12 10.21 16.53 24.21
CA LYS A 12 9.11 16.42 25.19
C LYS A 12 8.05 17.51 25.02
N ASP A 13 8.45 18.70 24.60
CA ASP A 13 7.53 19.83 24.42
C ASP A 13 6.67 19.59 23.18
N LEU A 14 7.29 19.06 22.11
CA LEU A 14 6.61 18.69 20.87
C LEU A 14 5.65 17.48 21.06
N ALA A 15 5.99 16.53 21.92
CA ALA A 15 5.14 15.36 22.21
C ALA A 15 3.83 15.72 22.94
N SER A 16 3.74 16.90 23.56
CA SER A 16 2.54 17.38 24.24
C SER A 16 1.57 18.09 23.29
N ILE A 17 1.99 18.36 22.06
CA ILE A 17 1.15 19.02 21.06
C ILE A 17 0.19 18.00 20.45
N GLU A 18 -1.10 18.16 20.73
CA GLU A 18 -2.17 17.30 20.20
C GLU A 18 -2.71 17.76 18.83
N ASP A 19 -2.28 18.95 18.39
CA ASP A 19 -2.74 19.58 17.16
C ASP A 19 -1.77 19.39 15.99
N GLU A 20 -2.28 18.74 14.94
CA GLU A 20 -1.57 18.47 13.69
C GLU A 20 -1.20 19.76 12.94
N GLU A 21 -2.07 20.78 12.97
CA GLU A 21 -1.84 22.04 12.27
C GLU A 21 -0.69 22.83 12.90
N VAL A 22 -0.56 22.75 14.23
CA VAL A 22 0.53 23.39 14.97
C VAL A 22 1.87 22.75 14.60
N LEU A 23 1.96 21.42 14.59
CA LEU A 23 3.19 20.70 14.22
C LEU A 23 3.59 20.96 12.75
N ASN A 24 2.63 20.99 11.82
CA ASN A 24 2.90 21.34 10.43
C ASN A 24 3.37 22.78 10.27
N LYS A 25 2.74 23.74 10.96
CA LYS A 25 3.18 25.13 10.96
C LYS A 25 4.60 25.28 11.52
N MET A 26 4.93 24.56 12.59
CA MET A 26 6.29 24.54 13.14
C MET A 26 7.28 23.94 12.13
N LEU A 27 6.90 22.91 11.38
CA LEU A 27 7.72 22.28 10.34
C LEU A 27 8.03 23.22 9.16
N ASP A 28 7.10 24.12 8.84
CA ASP A 28 7.25 25.13 7.78
C ASP A 28 8.13 26.29 8.22
N THR A 29 8.12 26.64 9.51
CA THR A 29 8.96 27.68 10.08
C THR A 29 10.36 27.20 10.48
N ALA A 30 10.53 25.90 10.72
CA ALA A 30 11.80 25.33 11.17
C ALA A 30 12.84 25.35 10.05
N THR A 31 13.97 26.03 10.31
CA THR A 31 15.12 26.07 9.40
C THR A 31 16.19 25.06 9.76
N ASP A 32 16.21 24.59 11.02
CA ASP A 32 17.19 23.62 11.50
C ASP A 32 16.78 22.18 11.18
N PHE A 33 17.76 21.36 10.79
CA PHE A 33 17.53 19.97 10.40
C PHE A 33 17.08 19.11 11.58
N GLU A 34 17.67 19.31 12.75
CA GLU A 34 17.34 18.54 13.96
C GLU A 34 15.97 18.93 14.48
N GLU A 35 15.64 20.23 14.48
CA GLU A 35 14.27 20.70 14.78
C GLU A 35 13.25 20.05 13.84
N ARG A 36 13.51 20.08 12.53
CA ARG A 36 12.63 19.47 11.53
C ARG A 36 12.47 17.96 11.74
N ARG A 37 13.55 17.28 12.15
CA ARG A 37 13.54 15.85 12.49
C ARG A 37 12.69 15.54 13.72
N ILE A 38 12.79 16.34 14.77
CA ILE A 38 12.05 16.14 16.02
C ILE A 38 10.57 16.50 15.83
N ILE A 39 10.25 17.58 15.11
CA ILE A 39 8.86 17.96 14.78
C ILE A 39 8.19 16.84 13.98
N ARG A 40 8.88 16.29 12.97
CA ARG A 40 8.40 15.12 12.22
C ARG A 40 8.18 13.91 13.11
N ALA A 41 9.08 13.63 14.06
CA ALA A 41 8.91 12.53 15.00
C ALA A 41 7.65 12.68 15.87
N ALA A 42 7.42 13.88 16.42
CA ALA A 42 6.21 14.17 17.18
C ALA A 42 4.94 14.04 16.32
N LEU A 43 4.99 14.49 15.07
CA LEU A 43 3.88 14.35 14.11
C LEU A 43 3.57 12.87 13.80
N ARG A 44 4.62 12.04 13.63
CA ARG A 44 4.46 10.58 13.49
C ARG A 44 3.72 9.98 14.68
N ASP A 45 4.16 10.29 15.89
CA ASP A 45 3.60 9.72 17.11
C ASP A 45 2.15 10.16 17.33
N LEU A 46 1.86 11.45 17.11
CA LEU A 46 0.51 12.02 17.23
C LEU A 46 -0.47 11.32 16.29
N LEU A 47 -0.09 11.16 15.02
CA LEU A 47 -0.98 10.61 14.00
C LEU A 47 -1.08 9.09 14.06
N LYS A 48 -0.01 8.41 14.50
CA LYS A 48 -0.08 6.99 14.87
C LYS A 48 -1.08 6.77 16.01
N LYS A 49 -0.98 7.57 17.08
CA LYS A 49 -1.92 7.52 18.21
C LYS A 49 -3.37 7.82 17.78
N LYS A 50 -3.58 8.79 16.88
CA LYS A 50 -4.92 9.11 16.33
C LYS A 50 -5.48 8.00 15.44
N ARG A 51 -4.63 7.27 14.71
CA ARG A 51 -5.03 6.09 13.92
C ARG A 51 -5.41 4.92 14.83
N GLU A 52 -4.54 4.57 15.77
CA GLU A 52 -4.74 3.50 16.74
C GLU A 52 -6.00 3.75 17.59
N LYS A 53 -6.22 4.99 18.06
CA LYS A 53 -7.44 5.36 18.79
C LYS A 53 -8.71 5.09 17.98
N ARG A 54 -8.71 5.40 16.68
CA ARG A 54 -9.86 5.12 15.79
C ARG A 54 -10.06 3.62 15.56
N GLU A 55 -9.00 2.85 15.40
CA GLU A 55 -9.09 1.39 15.25
C GLU A 55 -9.56 0.71 16.54
N GLN A 56 -9.07 1.18 17.69
CA GLN A 56 -9.49 0.70 19.00
C GLN A 56 -10.96 1.01 19.28
N GLU A 57 -11.45 2.19 18.93
CA GLU A 57 -12.87 2.53 19.05
C GLU A 57 -13.76 1.64 18.16
N ARG A 58 -13.32 1.35 16.93
CA ARG A 58 -14.03 0.41 16.03
C ARG A 58 -14.02 -1.01 16.58
N GLY A 59 -12.90 -1.47 17.12
CA GLY A 59 -12.75 -2.78 17.75
C GLY A 59 -13.64 -2.94 18.99
N SER A 60 -13.64 -1.96 19.90
CA SER A 60 -14.52 -1.96 21.08
C SER A 60 -15.99 -1.96 20.68
N ARG A 61 -16.40 -1.16 19.68
CA ARG A 61 -17.79 -1.10 19.22
C ARG A 61 -18.27 -2.41 18.60
N GLN A 62 -17.38 -3.12 17.89
CA GLN A 62 -17.63 -4.46 17.35
C GLN A 62 -17.75 -5.52 18.47
N GLN A 63 -16.97 -5.37 19.56
CA GLN A 63 -16.97 -6.28 20.70
C GLN A 63 -18.18 -6.08 21.63
N ASP A 64 -18.64 -4.84 21.83
CA ASP A 64 -19.88 -4.56 22.56
C ASP A 64 -21.12 -5.13 21.83
N LEU A 65 -21.15 -5.07 20.50
CA LEU A 65 -22.21 -5.69 19.69
C LEU A 65 -22.22 -7.22 19.80
N SER A 66 -21.07 -7.88 19.94
CA SER A 66 -21.00 -9.34 20.10
C SER A 66 -21.29 -9.81 21.53
N LYS A 67 -21.04 -8.97 22.55
CA LYS A 67 -21.46 -9.24 23.94
C LYS A 67 -22.95 -8.97 24.20
N ALA A 68 -23.57 -8.02 23.50
CA ALA A 68 -24.99 -7.71 23.61
C ALA A 68 -25.91 -8.72 22.87
N GLY A 69 -25.37 -9.55 21.98
CA GLY A 69 -26.11 -10.62 21.27
C GLY A 69 -26.30 -11.92 22.07
N GLY A 70 -25.94 -11.94 23.35
CA GLY A 70 -25.95 -13.12 24.22
C GLY A 70 -27.08 -13.19 25.24
N ALA A 71 -28.26 -12.62 24.98
CA ALA A 71 -29.46 -12.88 25.77
C ALA A 71 -30.74 -12.50 25.00
N ALA A 72 -31.70 -13.43 24.95
CA ALA A 72 -33.02 -13.36 24.29
C ALA A 72 -33.02 -13.74 22.79
N ARG A 73 -33.80 -14.70 22.28
CA ARG A 73 -34.98 -15.39 22.85
C ARG A 73 -35.30 -16.64 22.02
N ALA A 74 -35.65 -17.70 22.74
CA ALA A 74 -36.28 -18.90 22.22
C ALA A 74 -37.70 -18.64 21.70
N SER A 75 -38.05 -19.32 20.60
CA SER A 75 -39.37 -19.82 20.19
C SER A 75 -40.53 -18.82 19.93
N MET A 76 -41.08 -18.83 18.70
CA MET A 76 -42.50 -19.17 18.45
C MET A 76 -42.76 -19.36 16.95
N ASN A 77 -43.24 -20.55 16.64
CA ASN A 77 -43.71 -21.06 15.35
C ASN A 77 -45.20 -20.69 15.16
N GLN A 78 -45.65 -20.41 13.93
CA GLN A 78 -46.96 -20.87 13.38
C GLN A 78 -47.16 -20.49 11.90
N GLN A 79 -47.48 -21.51 11.09
CA GLN A 79 -48.00 -21.47 9.71
C GLN A 79 -49.47 -21.02 9.67
N PRO A 80 -50.04 -20.78 8.47
CA PRO A 80 -51.04 -21.74 7.98
C PRO A 80 -50.84 -22.21 6.53
N THR A 81 -51.36 -23.41 6.29
CA THR A 81 -51.37 -24.23 5.07
C THR A 81 -52.65 -24.03 4.23
N THR A 82 -52.59 -24.35 2.93
CA THR A 82 -53.60 -25.08 2.10
C THR A 82 -53.05 -25.16 0.65
N GLN A 83 -52.42 -26.27 0.26
CA GLN A 83 -52.95 -27.43 -0.51
C GLN A 83 -53.44 -27.12 -1.94
N LYS A 84 -52.77 -27.68 -2.97
CA LYS A 84 -53.25 -28.89 -3.69
C LYS A 84 -52.20 -29.48 -4.65
N SER A 85 -52.12 -30.81 -4.54
CA SER A 85 -51.43 -31.92 -5.23
C SER A 85 -51.32 -31.89 -6.77
N THR A 86 -50.29 -32.55 -7.35
CA THR A 86 -50.37 -33.94 -7.86
C THR A 86 -49.00 -34.51 -8.34
N THR A 87 -48.80 -35.74 -7.88
CA THR A 87 -47.83 -36.86 -8.04
C THR A 87 -47.21 -37.20 -9.40
N GLN A 88 -45.95 -37.70 -9.40
CA GLN A 88 -45.45 -39.02 -9.92
C GLN A 88 -43.90 -39.01 -9.99
N GLN A 89 -43.18 -39.71 -9.09
CA GLN A 89 -42.65 -41.09 -9.12
C GLN A 89 -41.34 -41.34 -9.93
N SER A 90 -40.40 -42.00 -9.23
CA SER A 90 -38.96 -42.33 -9.39
C SER A 90 -38.62 -43.32 -10.55
N PRO A 91 -37.41 -43.97 -10.70
CA PRO A 91 -36.21 -44.04 -9.84
C PRO A 91 -34.78 -44.12 -10.49
N SER A 92 -33.77 -44.00 -9.61
CA SER A 92 -32.43 -44.67 -9.54
C SER A 92 -31.51 -44.87 -10.76
N SER A 93 -30.22 -44.50 -10.63
CA SER A 93 -29.11 -45.48 -10.64
C SER A 93 -27.73 -44.86 -10.34
N SER A 94 -26.99 -45.58 -9.51
CA SER A 94 -25.58 -45.43 -9.11
C SER A 94 -24.62 -45.89 -10.21
N THR A 95 -23.43 -45.28 -10.32
CA THR A 95 -22.20 -46.08 -10.52
C THR A 95 -20.93 -45.30 -10.17
N SER A 96 -20.16 -45.86 -9.24
CA SER A 96 -18.74 -45.61 -9.02
C SER A 96 -17.90 -46.41 -10.02
N PHE A 97 -16.78 -45.87 -10.49
CA PHE A 97 -15.64 -46.68 -10.93
C PHE A 97 -14.32 -45.95 -10.69
N ASN A 98 -13.50 -46.57 -9.84
CA ASN A 98 -12.07 -46.37 -9.74
C ASN A 98 -11.36 -46.89 -11.01
N LYS A 99 -10.26 -46.26 -11.41
CA LYS A 99 -9.08 -47.02 -11.85
C LYS A 99 -7.78 -46.26 -11.62
N THR A 100 -6.92 -46.91 -10.84
CA THR A 100 -5.51 -46.65 -10.56
C THR A 100 -4.62 -47.00 -11.76
N SER A 101 -3.40 -46.44 -11.76
CA SER A 101 -2.12 -46.92 -12.35
C SER A 101 -1.38 -45.75 -13.02
N SER A 102 -0.07 -45.52 -12.93
CA SER A 102 1.02 -46.12 -12.16
C SER A 102 2.30 -45.29 -12.45
N ARG A 103 3.16 -45.19 -11.43
CA ARG A 103 4.63 -45.28 -11.50
C ARG A 103 5.47 -44.10 -12.02
N ALA A 104 6.65 -44.04 -11.39
CA ALA A 104 7.59 -42.94 -11.23
C ALA A 104 8.85 -43.01 -12.11
N SER A 105 9.72 -42.01 -11.88
CA SER A 105 11.18 -41.92 -12.16
C SER A 105 11.51 -41.37 -13.57
N THR A 106 12.51 -40.50 -13.81
CA THR A 106 13.81 -40.27 -13.14
C THR A 106 14.41 -38.94 -13.63
N ALA A 107 15.27 -38.30 -12.84
CA ALA A 107 16.12 -37.17 -13.21
C ALA A 107 17.26 -37.57 -14.18
N VAL A 108 17.75 -36.64 -15.02
CA VAL A 108 19.19 -36.46 -15.34
C VAL A 108 19.47 -35.16 -16.14
N ALA A 109 20.49 -34.44 -15.66
CA ALA A 109 21.59 -33.76 -16.35
C ALA A 109 21.41 -32.51 -17.26
N SER A 110 22.12 -31.48 -16.81
CA SER A 110 22.69 -30.30 -17.47
C SER A 110 22.95 -30.34 -18.97
N SER A 111 22.69 -29.20 -19.61
CA SER A 111 23.58 -28.65 -20.65
C SER A 111 23.54 -27.12 -20.63
N HIS A 112 24.72 -26.55 -20.46
CA HIS A 112 24.99 -25.12 -20.58
C HIS A 112 24.74 -24.68 -22.02
N LYS A 113 23.79 -23.77 -22.22
CA LYS A 113 23.73 -22.93 -23.41
C LYS A 113 23.19 -21.57 -23.00
N CYS A 114 24.05 -20.56 -23.04
CA CYS A 114 23.64 -19.16 -22.97
C CYS A 114 22.94 -18.79 -24.28
N PRO A 115 21.69 -18.31 -24.26
CA PRO A 115 21.21 -17.40 -25.28
C PRO A 115 21.44 -15.98 -24.76
N SER A 116 22.17 -15.16 -25.51
CA SER A 116 22.11 -13.71 -25.40
C SER A 116 20.71 -13.25 -25.83
N ALA A 117 19.72 -13.51 -24.99
CA ALA A 117 18.37 -13.03 -25.17
C ALA A 117 18.36 -11.56 -24.79
N ALA A 118 17.91 -10.70 -25.70
CA ALA A 118 17.37 -9.40 -25.32
C ALA A 118 16.44 -9.61 -24.13
N PRO A 119 16.50 -8.77 -23.08
CA PRO A 119 15.77 -9.03 -21.85
C PRO A 119 14.28 -9.18 -22.18
N ASN A 120 13.77 -10.40 -21.98
CA ASN A 120 12.39 -10.74 -22.28
C ASN A 120 11.48 -9.77 -21.51
N ALA A 121 10.53 -9.10 -22.16
CA ALA A 121 9.75 -8.03 -21.52
C ALA A 121 9.03 -8.50 -20.23
N LYS A 122 8.63 -9.78 -20.19
CA LYS A 122 8.09 -10.44 -19.00
C LYS A 122 9.08 -10.46 -17.83
N ASN A 123 10.37 -10.65 -18.11
CA ASN A 123 11.45 -10.66 -17.11
C ASN A 123 11.73 -9.25 -16.60
N VAL A 124 11.67 -8.22 -17.47
CA VAL A 124 11.88 -6.82 -17.07
C VAL A 124 10.74 -6.33 -16.19
N LYS A 125 9.48 -6.61 -16.58
CA LYS A 125 8.31 -6.26 -15.78
C LYS A 125 8.37 -6.90 -14.39
N GLN A 126 8.76 -8.17 -14.31
CA GLN A 126 8.91 -8.86 -13.04
C GLN A 126 10.04 -8.28 -12.20
N MET A 127 11.22 -8.02 -12.79
CA MET A 127 12.34 -7.37 -12.10
C MET A 127 11.94 -6.03 -11.48
N LEU A 128 11.18 -5.22 -12.22
CA LEU A 128 10.73 -3.92 -11.72
C LEU A 128 9.72 -4.08 -10.57
N LEU A 129 8.83 -5.07 -10.65
CA LEU A 129 7.87 -5.38 -9.58
C LEU A 129 8.60 -5.81 -8.30
N ASP A 130 9.57 -6.71 -8.42
CA ASP A 130 10.39 -7.17 -7.29
C ASP A 130 11.23 -6.03 -6.70
N TRP A 131 11.74 -5.13 -7.55
CA TRP A 131 12.41 -3.93 -7.09
C TRP A 131 11.47 -3.01 -6.29
N CYS A 132 10.24 -2.78 -6.75
CA CYS A 132 9.26 -1.99 -6.00
C CYS A 132 9.01 -2.61 -4.62
N ARG A 133 8.71 -3.92 -4.57
CA ARG A 133 8.52 -4.66 -3.31
C ARG A 133 9.70 -4.52 -2.36
N ALA A 134 10.91 -4.73 -2.86
CA ALA A 134 12.12 -4.62 -2.04
C ALA A 134 12.36 -3.20 -1.51
N LYS A 135 11.90 -2.17 -2.21
CA LYS A 135 12.02 -0.77 -1.78
C LYS A 135 10.93 -0.36 -0.80
N THR A 136 9.75 -0.97 -0.89
CA THR A 136 8.60 -0.65 -0.03
C THR A 136 8.39 -1.62 1.13
N GLU A 137 9.20 -2.69 1.25
CA GLU A 137 9.10 -3.69 2.34
C GLU A 137 9.03 -3.08 3.76
N PRO A 138 9.77 -1.99 4.09
CA PRO A 138 9.68 -1.39 5.43
C PRO A 138 8.42 -0.56 5.69
N TYR A 139 7.54 -0.37 4.70
CA TYR A 139 6.39 0.52 4.81
C TYR A 139 5.12 -0.24 5.14
N GLU A 140 4.51 0.12 6.27
CA GLU A 140 3.20 -0.41 6.65
C GLU A 140 2.11 0.04 5.66
N GLY A 141 1.14 -0.85 5.44
CA GLY A 141 0.01 -0.59 4.55
C GLY A 141 0.32 -0.66 3.06
N VAL A 142 1.49 -1.16 2.66
CA VAL A 142 1.87 -1.35 1.25
C VAL A 142 2.11 -2.81 0.94
N ASP A 143 1.31 -3.36 0.04
CA ASP A 143 1.53 -4.68 -0.54
C ASP A 143 1.45 -4.62 -2.08
N ILE A 144 2.62 -4.58 -2.72
CA ILE A 144 2.72 -4.44 -4.17
C ILE A 144 2.67 -5.83 -4.82
N GLN A 145 1.53 -6.20 -5.38
CA GLN A 145 1.31 -7.48 -6.06
C GLN A 145 1.25 -7.35 -7.58
N ASN A 146 0.94 -6.15 -8.08
CA ASN A 146 0.76 -5.87 -9.49
C ASN A 146 1.07 -4.40 -9.79
N PHE A 147 0.84 -3.97 -11.03
CA PHE A 147 0.93 -2.56 -11.44
C PHE A 147 -0.46 -1.92 -11.63
N SER A 148 -1.52 -2.45 -11.03
CA SER A 148 -2.87 -1.87 -11.08
C SER A 148 -3.39 -1.60 -9.68
N SER A 149 -4.18 -2.51 -9.11
CA SER A 149 -4.91 -2.33 -7.86
C SER A 149 -4.02 -2.05 -6.66
N SER A 150 -2.79 -2.57 -6.61
CA SER A 150 -1.82 -2.28 -5.55
C SER A 150 -1.39 -0.80 -5.49
N TRP A 151 -1.71 0.00 -6.51
CA TRP A 151 -1.31 1.41 -6.61
C TRP A 151 -2.50 2.37 -6.53
N LYS A 152 -3.73 1.85 -6.40
CA LYS A 152 -4.98 2.61 -6.53
C LYS A 152 -5.14 3.70 -5.47
N ASP A 153 -4.65 3.48 -4.26
CA ASP A 153 -4.80 4.43 -3.15
C ASP A 153 -3.68 5.48 -3.08
N GLY A 154 -2.70 5.40 -3.99
CA GLY A 154 -1.53 6.27 -4.03
C GLY A 154 -0.48 6.00 -2.97
N ILE A 155 -0.73 5.11 -1.99
CA ILE A 155 0.19 4.87 -0.88
C ILE A 155 1.47 4.19 -1.36
N ALA A 156 1.36 3.24 -2.30
CA ALA A 156 2.52 2.58 -2.91
C ALA A 156 3.44 3.59 -3.65
N PHE A 157 2.87 4.59 -4.33
CA PHE A 157 3.64 5.66 -4.95
C PHE A 157 4.36 6.50 -3.91
N CYS A 158 3.66 6.94 -2.86
CA CYS A 158 4.26 7.70 -1.76
C CYS A 158 5.38 6.93 -1.07
N ALA A 159 5.19 5.64 -0.75
CA ALA A 159 6.21 4.81 -0.11
C ALA A 159 7.48 4.71 -0.96
N LEU A 160 7.30 4.47 -2.27
CA LEU A 160 8.43 4.34 -3.19
C LEU A 160 9.21 5.65 -3.32
N VAL A 161 8.53 6.80 -3.45
CA VAL A 161 9.18 8.12 -3.53
C VAL A 161 9.88 8.45 -2.21
N HIS A 162 9.21 8.26 -1.08
CA HIS A 162 9.75 8.50 0.26
C HIS A 162 11.00 7.65 0.54
N ARG A 163 11.12 6.46 -0.06
CA ARG A 163 12.32 5.62 0.09
C ARG A 163 13.59 6.28 -0.43
N PHE A 164 13.49 7.14 -1.44
CA PHE A 164 14.61 7.88 -2.00
C PHE A 164 14.72 9.30 -1.43
N PHE A 165 13.59 9.87 -1.00
CA PHE A 165 13.52 11.23 -0.46
C PHE A 165 12.74 11.26 0.86
N PRO A 166 13.30 10.69 1.95
CA PRO A 166 12.60 10.60 3.24
C PRO A 166 12.31 11.96 3.88
N ASP A 167 13.06 12.99 3.49
CA ASP A 167 12.87 14.35 3.98
C ASP A 167 11.84 15.17 3.20
N ALA A 168 11.27 14.62 2.11
CA ALA A 168 10.37 15.35 1.25
C ALA A 168 8.97 15.53 1.85
N PHE A 169 8.46 14.51 2.56
CA PHE A 169 7.17 14.52 3.24
C PHE A 169 7.13 13.43 4.31
N GLU A 170 6.17 13.50 5.23
CA GLU A 170 6.00 12.47 6.26
C GLU A 170 5.10 11.33 5.75
N TYR A 171 5.58 10.09 5.77
CA TYR A 171 4.79 8.96 5.25
C TYR A 171 3.70 8.48 6.23
N SER A 172 3.97 8.49 7.54
CA SER A 172 3.05 7.89 8.54
C SER A 172 1.68 8.55 8.61
N ILE A 173 1.59 9.79 8.15
CA ILE A 173 0.41 10.64 8.20
C ILE A 173 -0.53 10.39 7.01
N LEU A 174 -0.04 9.68 5.99
CA LEU A 174 -0.78 9.44 4.77
C LEU A 174 -2.00 8.54 5.01
N ASN A 175 -3.08 8.84 4.30
CA ASN A 175 -4.35 8.17 4.46
C ASN A 175 -4.76 7.50 3.14
N PRO A 176 -4.93 6.17 3.10
CA PRO A 176 -5.36 5.48 1.88
C PRO A 176 -6.73 5.93 1.36
N ASN A 177 -7.54 6.59 2.20
CA ASN A 177 -8.84 7.16 1.80
C ASN A 177 -8.74 8.54 1.15
N LYS A 178 -7.53 9.08 0.96
CA LYS A 178 -7.26 10.35 0.27
C LYS A 178 -6.39 10.11 -0.98
N PRO A 179 -6.82 9.26 -1.94
CA PRO A 179 -5.98 8.86 -3.06
C PRO A 179 -5.52 10.04 -3.91
N ARG A 180 -6.38 11.05 -4.11
CA ARG A 180 -6.05 12.27 -4.85
C ARG A 180 -4.83 12.98 -4.26
N ASP A 181 -4.86 13.23 -2.96
CA ASP A 181 -3.79 13.91 -2.23
C ASP A 181 -2.50 13.09 -2.26
N ASN A 182 -2.62 11.77 -2.10
CA ASN A 182 -1.47 10.85 -2.16
C ASN A 182 -0.82 10.87 -3.55
N PHE A 183 -1.59 10.78 -4.63
CA PHE A 183 -1.06 10.84 -6.00
C PHE A 183 -0.38 12.17 -6.28
N GLN A 184 -1.04 13.29 -5.94
CA GLN A 184 -0.47 14.62 -6.15
C GLN A 184 0.84 14.81 -5.38
N LEU A 185 0.89 14.38 -4.12
CA LEU A 185 2.10 14.45 -3.30
C LEU A 185 3.23 13.61 -3.91
N ALA A 186 2.95 12.38 -4.31
CA ALA A 186 3.95 11.50 -4.88
C ALA A 186 4.50 12.04 -6.21
N PHE A 187 3.63 12.45 -7.13
CA PHE A 187 4.03 12.90 -8.47
C PHE A 187 4.76 14.25 -8.43
N SER A 188 4.25 15.22 -7.68
CA SER A 188 4.93 16.52 -7.52
C SER A 188 6.30 16.37 -6.85
N THR A 189 6.43 15.47 -5.87
CA THR A 189 7.71 15.18 -5.23
C THR A 189 8.67 14.47 -6.18
N ALA A 190 8.19 13.48 -6.94
CA ALA A 190 9.00 12.77 -7.93
C ALA A 190 9.51 13.70 -9.04
N GLU A 191 8.67 14.61 -9.51
CA GLU A 191 9.05 15.64 -10.49
C GLU A 191 10.12 16.57 -9.90
N LYS A 192 9.86 17.17 -8.72
CA LYS A 192 10.78 18.11 -8.09
C LYS A 192 12.14 17.49 -7.74
N MET A 193 12.14 16.29 -7.18
CA MET A 193 13.35 15.67 -6.60
C MET A 193 14.09 14.81 -7.62
N ALA A 194 13.36 14.05 -8.44
CA ALA A 194 13.93 13.13 -9.42
C ALA A 194 13.84 13.62 -10.88
N GLY A 195 13.11 14.70 -11.17
CA GLY A 195 12.90 15.16 -12.56
C GLY A 195 12.02 14.20 -13.36
N CYS A 196 11.19 13.40 -12.69
CA CYS A 196 10.30 12.45 -13.36
C CYS A 196 9.12 13.20 -13.99
N PRO A 197 8.87 13.05 -15.30
CA PRO A 197 7.77 13.73 -15.97
C PRO A 197 6.40 13.23 -15.45
N PRO A 198 5.39 14.12 -15.36
CA PRO A 198 4.05 13.76 -14.91
C PRO A 198 3.27 13.03 -16.02
N LEU A 199 3.55 11.73 -16.19
CA LEU A 199 2.86 10.89 -17.20
C LEU A 199 1.46 10.43 -16.76
N LEU A 200 1.12 10.63 -15.48
CA LEU A 200 -0.16 10.22 -14.90
C LEU A 200 -0.83 11.44 -14.26
N ASP A 201 -2.14 11.56 -14.47
CA ASP A 201 -2.97 12.56 -13.82
C ASP A 201 -3.66 11.96 -12.58
N ALA A 202 -3.57 12.67 -11.45
CA ALA A 202 -4.16 12.25 -10.19
C ALA A 202 -5.69 12.18 -10.24
N ASP A 203 -6.34 13.13 -10.92
CA ASP A 203 -7.79 13.16 -11.07
C ASP A 203 -8.30 11.99 -11.93
N ASP A 204 -7.56 11.61 -12.96
CA ASP A 204 -7.90 10.45 -13.79
C ASP A 204 -7.79 9.13 -13.03
N LEU A 205 -6.70 8.93 -12.27
CA LEU A 205 -6.50 7.71 -11.48
C LEU A 205 -7.57 7.52 -10.40
N VAL A 206 -8.07 8.60 -9.82
CA VAL A 206 -9.13 8.56 -8.79
C VAL A 206 -10.50 8.25 -9.39
N ARG A 207 -10.77 8.66 -10.63
CA ARG A 207 -12.04 8.38 -11.32
C ARG A 207 -12.17 6.92 -11.75
N MET A 208 -11.05 6.22 -11.90
CA MET A 208 -11.01 4.83 -12.34
C MET A 208 -11.21 3.87 -11.16
N GLN A 209 -11.89 2.75 -11.41
CA GLN A 209 -12.02 1.70 -10.39
C GLN A 209 -10.67 1.07 -10.08
N GLU A 210 -9.80 0.91 -11.08
CA GLU A 210 -8.40 0.51 -10.94
C GLU A 210 -7.58 1.17 -12.05
N PRO A 211 -6.32 1.55 -11.79
CA PRO A 211 -5.48 2.19 -12.80
C PRO A 211 -5.01 1.17 -13.86
N ASP A 212 -4.88 1.61 -15.12
CA ASP A 212 -4.33 0.77 -16.20
C ASP A 212 -2.88 0.38 -15.88
N TRP A 213 -2.62 -0.93 -15.91
CA TRP A 213 -1.34 -1.46 -15.49
C TRP A 213 -0.17 -1.04 -16.37
N LYS A 214 -0.41 -0.71 -17.65
CA LYS A 214 0.63 -0.21 -18.56
C LYS A 214 0.96 1.23 -18.24
N CYS A 215 -0.02 2.05 -17.87
CA CYS A 215 0.20 3.44 -17.46
C CYS A 215 1.05 3.49 -16.19
N VAL A 216 0.67 2.73 -15.16
CA VAL A 216 1.46 2.63 -13.91
C VAL A 216 2.85 2.05 -14.19
N TYR A 217 2.94 0.95 -14.95
CA TYR A 217 4.24 0.34 -15.29
C TYR A 217 5.15 1.33 -16.02
N THR A 218 4.63 2.07 -17.00
CA THR A 218 5.38 3.08 -17.76
C THR A 218 5.89 4.19 -16.84
N TYR A 219 5.04 4.70 -15.95
CA TYR A 219 5.45 5.71 -14.99
C TYR A 219 6.54 5.21 -14.03
N ILE A 220 6.40 4.00 -13.48
CA ILE A 220 7.40 3.44 -12.56
C ILE A 220 8.72 3.15 -13.29
N GLN A 221 8.67 2.71 -14.55
CA GLN A 221 9.86 2.53 -15.37
C GLN A 221 10.58 3.86 -15.59
N GLU A 222 9.83 4.92 -15.86
CA GLU A 222 10.40 6.25 -16.06
C GLU A 222 10.98 6.82 -14.77
N PHE A 223 10.28 6.68 -13.65
CA PHE A 223 10.79 7.06 -12.33
C PHE A 223 12.10 6.32 -11.99
N TYR A 224 12.15 5.01 -12.26
CA TYR A 224 13.37 4.22 -12.11
C TYR A 224 14.52 4.76 -12.98
N ARG A 225 14.25 5.11 -14.25
CA ARG A 225 15.25 5.70 -15.16
C ARG A 225 15.80 7.01 -14.59
N CYS A 226 14.93 7.91 -14.15
CA CYS A 226 15.32 9.19 -13.53
C CYS A 226 16.20 8.99 -12.28
N LEU A 227 15.88 8.01 -11.43
CA LEU A 227 16.70 7.68 -10.26
C LEU A 227 18.08 7.13 -10.65
N VAL A 228 18.17 6.31 -11.69
CA VAL A 228 19.45 5.79 -12.20
C VAL A 228 20.32 6.92 -12.75
N GLU A 229 19.74 7.84 -13.53
CA GLU A 229 20.45 9.00 -14.09
C GLU A 229 21.01 9.92 -13.00
N LYS A 230 20.28 10.06 -11.89
CA LYS A 230 20.74 10.79 -10.69
C LYS A 230 21.71 9.99 -9.81
N GLY A 231 22.03 8.74 -10.16
CA GLY A 231 22.91 7.87 -9.39
C GLY A 231 22.32 7.35 -8.08
N LEU A 232 21.01 7.52 -7.86
CA LEU A 232 20.28 7.05 -6.66
C LEU A 232 19.99 5.55 -6.70
N VAL A 233 20.02 4.95 -7.90
CA VAL A 233 19.91 3.51 -8.10
C VAL A 233 21.14 3.02 -8.86
N LYS A 234 21.91 2.14 -8.20
CA LYS A 234 23.09 1.52 -8.80
C LYS A 234 22.66 0.41 -9.77
N THR A 235 22.87 0.61 -11.06
CA THR A 235 22.82 -0.46 -12.05
C THR A 235 24.23 -0.99 -12.27
N LYS A 236 24.36 -2.30 -12.48
CA LYS A 236 25.66 -2.91 -12.82
C LYS A 236 26.06 -2.34 -14.18
N LYS A 237 27.08 -1.46 -14.24
CA LYS A 237 27.61 -0.96 -15.51
C LYS A 237 27.98 -2.19 -16.35
N ARG A 238 27.42 -2.29 -17.57
CA ARG A 238 27.97 -3.23 -18.55
C ARG A 238 29.38 -2.72 -18.88
N PRO A 239 30.43 -3.57 -18.76
CA PRO A 239 31.77 -3.21 -19.20
C PRO A 239 31.80 -2.92 -20.70
#